data_AF-A0A0Q9Y2T8-F1
#
_entry.id   AF-A0A0Q9Y2T8-F1
#
_cell.length_a   1.000
_cell.length_b   1.000
_cell.length_c   1.000
_cell.angle_alpha   90.00
_cell.angle_beta   90.00
_cell.angle_gamma   90.00
#
_symmetry.space_group_name_H-M   'P 1'
#
loop_
_entity.id
_entity.type
_entity.pdbx_description
1 polymer ?
#
loop_
_entity_poly.entity_id
_entity_poly.type
_entity_poly.pdbx_seq_one_letter_code
_entity_poly.pdbx_strand_id
1 'polypeptide(L)'
;MKDGWTWQEFYEIADKISKMKNKDGKKIYGFSTAGDTETYEHLMRNNGVLRTVDEDGKFLWDGDKAIETMEFMKKMMDEGIMPKETAGFDSQKVIDMFGDVEVGIYGRTGPYQVRFNDNRNEEIDAGKIDGEKIDFVLLPFPHNEGEKEVATGGGGGMWLFKQKKYKGDEHTENAAKVLKHLTGTKSSIAAATMFIPCSCNDVYPNLQESPAKKCMQTYSSLKQRMANLSRGHWIM
;
A
#
# COMPACT_ATOMS: atom_id res chain seq x y z
N MET A 1 -4.17 3.16 -15.51
CA MET A 1 -5.55 3.57 -15.87
C MET A 1 -5.73 5.05 -15.51
N LYS A 2 -6.78 5.72 -16.00
CA LYS A 2 -7.10 7.08 -15.52
C LYS A 2 -8.01 7.02 -14.27
N ASP A 3 -8.66 5.88 -14.05
CA ASP A 3 -9.73 5.68 -13.07
C ASP A 3 -9.48 4.49 -12.12
N GLY A 4 -8.24 4.00 -11.99
CA GLY A 4 -7.96 2.81 -11.17
C GLY A 4 -8.31 1.48 -11.85
N TRP A 5 -8.55 0.45 -11.03
CA TRP A 5 -8.99 -0.89 -11.44
C TRP A 5 -10.11 -1.37 -10.52
N THR A 6 -11.03 -2.17 -11.05
CA THR A 6 -12.22 -2.56 -10.30
C THR A 6 -12.00 -3.81 -9.44
N TRP A 7 -12.92 -4.08 -8.51
CA TRP A 7 -12.96 -5.33 -7.76
C TRP A 7 -13.06 -6.55 -8.66
N GLN A 8 -13.85 -6.46 -9.73
CA GLN A 8 -13.96 -7.54 -10.71
C GLN A 8 -12.62 -7.79 -11.42
N GLU A 9 -11.94 -6.75 -11.89
CA GLU A 9 -10.63 -6.87 -12.54
C GLU A 9 -9.59 -7.45 -11.58
N PHE A 10 -9.56 -6.96 -10.35
CA PHE A 10 -8.69 -7.47 -9.29
C PHE A 10 -8.94 -8.95 -9.01
N TYR A 11 -10.21 -9.33 -8.84
CA TYR A 11 -10.63 -10.70 -8.57
C TYR A 11 -10.22 -11.64 -9.71
N GLU A 12 -10.45 -11.26 -10.97
CA GLU A 12 -10.09 -12.08 -12.12
C GLU A 12 -8.58 -12.29 -12.25
N ILE A 13 -7.78 -11.26 -11.93
CA ILE A 13 -6.32 -11.36 -11.95
C ILE A 13 -5.85 -12.25 -10.79
N ALA A 14 -6.36 -12.04 -9.59
CA ALA A 14 -6.03 -12.85 -8.41
C ALA A 14 -6.42 -14.32 -8.62
N ASP A 15 -7.59 -14.60 -9.18
CA ASP A 15 -8.04 -15.95 -9.53
C ASP A 15 -7.08 -16.61 -10.54
N LYS A 16 -6.70 -15.91 -11.61
CA LYS A 16 -5.73 -16.42 -12.60
C LYS A 16 -4.39 -16.76 -11.94
N ILE A 17 -3.88 -15.89 -11.06
CA ILE A 17 -2.65 -16.13 -10.29
C ILE A 17 -2.81 -17.37 -9.40
N SER A 18 -3.96 -17.52 -8.74
CA SER A 18 -4.19 -18.64 -7.80
C SER A 18 -4.16 -20.03 -8.45
N LYS A 19 -4.31 -20.08 -9.78
CA LYS A 19 -4.23 -21.30 -10.60
C LYS A 19 -2.81 -21.61 -11.06
N MET A 20 -1.87 -20.69 -10.84
CA MET A 20 -0.46 -20.88 -11.15
C MET A 20 0.27 -21.67 -10.06
N LYS A 21 1.48 -22.11 -10.39
CA LYS A 21 2.41 -22.75 -9.46
C LYS A 21 3.76 -22.05 -9.53
N ASN A 22 4.47 -22.01 -8.42
CA ASN A 22 5.84 -21.50 -8.40
C ASN A 22 6.80 -22.52 -9.03
N LYS A 23 8.08 -22.17 -9.13
CA LYS A 23 9.13 -23.03 -9.71
C LYS A 23 9.27 -24.42 -9.04
N ASP A 24 8.90 -24.51 -7.76
CA ASP A 24 8.93 -25.74 -6.97
C ASP A 24 7.62 -26.54 -7.07
N GLY A 25 6.67 -26.11 -7.92
CA GLY A 25 5.37 -26.74 -8.10
C GLY A 25 4.38 -26.50 -6.94
N LYS A 26 4.71 -25.60 -6.01
CA LYS A 26 3.84 -25.21 -4.90
C LYS A 26 2.75 -24.25 -5.39
N LYS A 27 1.62 -24.24 -4.66
CA LYS A 27 0.49 -23.34 -4.92
C LYS A 27 0.93 -21.88 -4.72
N ILE A 28 0.45 -21.00 -5.58
CA ILE A 28 0.50 -19.56 -5.40
C ILE A 28 -0.90 -19.08 -5.00
N TYR A 29 -1.00 -18.19 -4.02
CA TYR A 29 -2.23 -17.48 -3.71
C TYR A 29 -2.36 -16.24 -4.59
N GLY A 30 -3.59 -15.95 -5.03
CA GLY A 30 -3.87 -14.77 -5.83
C GLY A 30 -3.66 -13.47 -5.04
N PHE A 31 -4.13 -13.46 -3.79
CA PHE A 31 -4.03 -12.32 -2.90
C PHE A 31 -3.85 -12.76 -1.44
N SER A 32 -3.06 -12.02 -0.67
CA SER A 32 -2.94 -12.19 0.79
C SER A 32 -2.78 -10.85 1.48
N THR A 33 -3.16 -10.81 2.76
CA THR A 33 -3.03 -9.62 3.60
C THR A 33 -2.72 -9.98 5.04
N ALA A 34 -2.37 -8.99 5.86
CA ALA A 34 -2.22 -9.20 7.29
C ALA A 34 -3.61 -9.29 7.93
N GLY A 35 -3.70 -9.93 9.10
CA GLY A 35 -4.94 -10.08 9.85
C GLY A 35 -5.43 -8.80 10.56
N ASP A 36 -4.86 -7.64 10.23
CA ASP A 36 -5.31 -6.35 10.73
C ASP A 36 -6.51 -5.81 9.92
N THR A 37 -7.03 -4.65 10.31
CA THR A 37 -8.22 -4.05 9.67
C THR A 37 -7.89 -3.24 8.42
N GLU A 38 -6.62 -3.00 8.11
CA GLU A 38 -6.23 -1.97 7.13
C GLU A 38 -6.73 -2.31 5.72
N THR A 39 -6.54 -3.56 5.27
CA THR A 39 -7.01 -3.99 3.94
C THR A 39 -8.53 -3.94 3.83
N TYR A 40 -9.23 -4.38 4.89
CA TYR A 40 -10.69 -4.30 4.95
C TYR A 40 -11.17 -2.85 4.85
N GLU A 41 -10.55 -1.94 5.62
CA GLU A 41 -10.87 -0.52 5.60
C GLU A 41 -10.64 0.11 4.23
N HIS A 42 -9.55 -0.25 3.56
CA HIS A 42 -9.25 0.28 2.22
C HIS A 42 -10.27 -0.20 1.20
N LEU A 43 -10.60 -1.50 1.19
CA LEU A 43 -11.62 -2.04 0.29
C LEU A 43 -12.98 -1.41 0.57
N MET A 44 -13.37 -1.28 1.84
CA MET A 44 -14.66 -0.71 2.23
C MET A 44 -14.80 0.77 1.86
N ARG A 45 -13.73 1.57 1.99
CA ARG A 45 -13.72 2.96 1.48
C ARG A 45 -13.84 3.03 -0.03
N ASN A 46 -13.19 2.10 -0.72
CA ASN A 46 -13.31 1.90 -2.17
C ASN A 46 -14.65 1.25 -2.57
N ASN A 47 -15.52 0.95 -1.61
CA ASN A 47 -16.91 0.56 -1.77
C ASN A 47 -17.90 1.67 -1.34
N GLY A 48 -17.43 2.91 -1.23
CA GLY A 48 -18.26 4.10 -0.96
C GLY A 48 -18.37 4.51 0.51
N VAL A 49 -17.85 3.72 1.47
CA VAL A 49 -17.90 4.06 2.90
C VAL A 49 -16.71 4.94 3.30
N LEU A 50 -16.76 6.22 2.94
CA LEU A 50 -15.62 7.14 3.09
C LEU A 50 -15.30 7.55 4.53
N ARG A 51 -16.26 7.42 5.46
CA ARG A 51 -16.13 7.87 6.85
C ARG A 51 -16.51 6.74 7.80
N THR A 52 -15.94 6.75 9.00
CA THR A 52 -16.32 5.81 10.06
C THR A 52 -17.63 6.19 10.72
N VAL A 53 -17.89 7.49 10.82
CA VAL A 53 -19.13 8.06 11.33
C VAL A 53 -19.68 9.08 10.35
N ASP A 54 -21.00 9.24 10.30
CA ASP A 54 -21.64 10.33 9.58
C ASP A 54 -21.63 11.64 10.40
N GLU A 55 -22.27 12.67 9.86
CA GLU A 55 -22.31 14.01 10.47
C GLU A 55 -23.13 14.05 11.77
N ASP A 56 -24.02 13.08 11.96
CA ASP A 56 -24.83 12.90 13.17
C ASP A 56 -24.16 11.98 14.20
N GLY A 57 -22.96 11.46 13.89
CA GLY A 57 -22.19 10.59 14.76
C GLY A 57 -22.62 9.11 14.71
N LYS A 58 -23.46 8.72 13.74
CA LYS A 58 -23.83 7.32 13.52
C LYS A 58 -22.67 6.58 12.87
N PHE A 59 -22.37 5.39 13.39
CA PHE A 59 -21.37 4.50 12.84
C PHE A 59 -21.80 3.97 11.46
N LEU A 60 -20.87 3.90 10.50
CA LEU A 60 -21.15 3.55 9.11
C LEU A 60 -20.64 2.16 8.68
N TRP A 61 -19.92 1.43 9.54
CA TRP A 61 -19.33 0.14 9.17
C TRP A 61 -20.23 -1.08 9.46
N ASP A 62 -21.51 -0.85 9.74
CA ASP A 62 -22.53 -1.89 9.91
C ASP A 62 -23.55 -1.92 8.76
N GLY A 63 -23.36 -1.07 7.72
CA GLY A 63 -24.24 -0.99 6.57
C GLY A 63 -23.94 -2.02 5.47
N ASP A 64 -24.83 -2.10 4.48
CA ASP A 64 -24.76 -3.08 3.37
C ASP A 64 -23.41 -3.06 2.64
N LYS A 65 -22.82 -1.89 2.44
CA LYS A 65 -21.50 -1.74 1.80
C LYS A 65 -20.35 -2.34 2.61
N ALA A 66 -20.44 -2.30 3.94
CA ALA A 66 -19.44 -2.90 4.83
C ALA A 66 -19.55 -4.44 4.83
N ILE A 67 -20.78 -4.97 4.74
CA ILE A 67 -21.06 -6.40 4.59
C ILE A 67 -20.58 -6.89 3.23
N GLU A 68 -20.91 -6.18 2.14
CA GLU A 68 -20.49 -6.49 0.77
C GLU A 68 -18.95 -6.60 0.68
N THR A 69 -18.21 -5.72 1.35
CA THR A 69 -16.74 -5.82 1.41
C THR A 69 -16.26 -7.10 2.14
N MET A 70 -16.89 -7.47 3.25
CA MET A 70 -16.56 -8.71 3.96
C MET A 70 -16.88 -9.94 3.10
N GLU A 71 -18.02 -9.94 2.41
CA GLU A 71 -18.42 -11.00 1.49
C GLU A 71 -17.45 -11.15 0.32
N PHE A 72 -16.93 -10.04 -0.21
CA PHE A 72 -15.90 -10.06 -1.25
C PHE A 72 -14.61 -10.74 -0.77
N MET A 73 -14.11 -10.39 0.42
CA MET A 73 -12.95 -11.05 1.01
C MET A 73 -13.21 -12.53 1.30
N LYS A 74 -14.39 -12.83 1.86
CA LYS A 74 -14.82 -14.20 2.17
C LYS A 74 -14.89 -15.07 0.91
N LYS A 75 -15.44 -14.54 -0.20
CA LYS A 75 -15.48 -15.24 -1.49
C LYS A 75 -14.09 -15.66 -1.94
N MET A 76 -13.11 -14.75 -1.89
CA MET A 76 -11.72 -15.07 -2.25
C MET A 76 -11.10 -16.14 -1.35
N MET A 77 -11.42 -16.14 -0.05
CA MET A 77 -10.96 -17.21 0.87
C MET A 77 -11.63 -18.56 0.57
N ASP A 78 -12.93 -18.56 0.32
CA ASP A 78 -13.72 -19.78 0.06
C ASP A 78 -13.29 -20.44 -1.25
N GLU A 79 -12.96 -19.66 -2.28
CA GLU A 79 -12.46 -20.13 -3.58
C GLU A 79 -10.95 -20.41 -3.58
N GLY A 80 -10.26 -20.19 -2.45
CA GLY A 80 -8.85 -20.49 -2.29
C GLY A 80 -7.90 -19.55 -3.02
N ILE A 81 -8.40 -18.39 -3.47
CA ILE A 81 -7.62 -17.28 -4.02
C ILE A 81 -6.81 -16.61 -2.91
N MET A 82 -7.40 -16.50 -1.71
CA MET A 82 -6.77 -16.00 -0.49
C MET A 82 -6.58 -17.13 0.54
N PRO A 83 -5.49 -17.15 1.32
CA PRO A 83 -5.32 -18.09 2.43
C PRO A 83 -6.43 -17.92 3.49
N LYS A 84 -6.96 -19.03 4.02
CA LYS A 84 -7.98 -18.99 5.09
C LYS A 84 -7.39 -18.51 6.42
N GLU A 85 -6.10 -18.69 6.58
CA GLU A 85 -5.31 -18.34 7.75
C GLU A 85 -4.83 -16.89 7.73
N THR A 86 -5.24 -16.09 6.73
CA THR A 86 -4.89 -14.67 6.57
C THR A 86 -5.06 -13.85 7.85
N ALA A 87 -6.10 -14.13 8.64
CA ALA A 87 -6.35 -13.46 9.92
C ALA A 87 -5.24 -13.67 10.97
N GLY A 88 -4.39 -14.69 10.81
CA GLY A 88 -3.26 -15.00 11.68
C GLY A 88 -1.92 -14.46 11.19
N PHE A 89 -1.86 -13.81 10.01
CA PHE A 89 -0.63 -13.28 9.47
C PHE A 89 -0.36 -11.86 9.99
N ASP A 90 0.89 -11.60 10.36
CA ASP A 90 1.38 -10.22 10.48
C ASP A 90 1.84 -9.70 9.11
N SER A 91 2.12 -8.40 9.03
CA SER A 91 2.53 -7.76 7.77
C SER A 91 3.84 -8.33 7.23
N GLN A 92 4.78 -8.72 8.09
CA GLN A 92 6.07 -9.26 7.66
C GLN A 92 5.89 -10.63 7.01
N LYS A 93 5.06 -11.49 7.60
CA LYS A 93 4.76 -12.82 7.06
C LYS A 93 4.23 -12.75 5.64
N VAL A 94 3.36 -11.79 5.34
CA VAL A 94 2.80 -11.60 4.00
C VAL A 94 3.85 -11.10 3.01
N ILE A 95 4.76 -10.22 3.45
CA ILE A 95 5.89 -9.75 2.65
C ILE A 95 6.85 -10.92 2.33
N ASP A 96 7.12 -11.78 3.31
CA ASP A 96 7.96 -12.96 3.12
C ASP A 96 7.30 -13.94 2.14
N MET A 97 6.00 -14.21 2.28
CA MET A 97 5.24 -15.02 1.31
C MET A 97 5.33 -14.45 -0.11
N PHE A 98 5.32 -13.13 -0.27
CA PHE A 98 5.48 -12.49 -1.57
C PHE A 98 6.91 -12.69 -2.10
N GLY A 99 7.93 -12.51 -1.24
CA GLY A 99 9.34 -12.76 -1.57
C GLY A 99 9.64 -14.21 -1.96
N ASP A 100 8.92 -15.16 -1.39
CA ASP A 100 9.02 -16.60 -1.65
C ASP A 100 8.13 -17.07 -2.82
N VAL A 101 7.45 -16.15 -3.50
CA VAL A 101 6.55 -16.43 -4.63
C VAL A 101 5.39 -17.36 -4.23
N GLU A 102 4.93 -17.26 -2.97
CA GLU A 102 3.75 -17.96 -2.45
C GLU A 102 2.47 -17.15 -2.64
N VAL A 103 2.57 -15.84 -2.89
CA VAL A 103 1.45 -14.96 -3.21
C VAL A 103 1.84 -13.99 -4.35
N GLY A 104 0.93 -13.77 -5.31
CA GLY A 104 1.20 -12.87 -6.44
C GLY A 104 0.82 -11.40 -6.20
N ILE A 105 -0.18 -11.14 -5.36
CA ILE A 105 -0.58 -9.78 -4.95
C ILE A 105 -0.66 -9.74 -3.43
N TYR A 106 -0.17 -8.67 -2.80
CA TYR A 106 -0.38 -8.50 -1.38
C TYR A 106 -0.75 -7.07 -1.02
N GLY A 107 -1.44 -6.93 0.12
CA GLY A 107 -1.83 -5.65 0.66
C GLY A 107 -1.93 -5.69 2.18
N ARG A 108 -2.01 -4.56 2.86
CA ARG A 108 -1.74 -3.21 2.36
C ARG A 108 -0.22 -2.96 2.39
N THR A 109 0.30 -2.23 1.41
CA THR A 109 1.68 -1.71 1.45
C THR A 109 1.75 -0.25 0.95
N GLY A 110 2.91 0.39 1.08
CA GLY A 110 3.14 1.78 0.68
C GLY A 110 4.33 1.96 -0.27
N PRO A 111 4.59 3.21 -0.72
CA PRO A 111 5.64 3.52 -1.69
C PRO A 111 7.06 3.10 -1.29
N TYR A 112 7.35 3.03 0.01
CA TYR A 112 8.64 2.57 0.53
C TYR A 112 9.00 1.15 0.09
N GLN A 113 8.00 0.30 -0.17
CA GLN A 113 8.22 -1.08 -0.55
C GLN A 113 8.95 -1.22 -1.89
N VAL A 114 8.75 -0.27 -2.82
CA VAL A 114 9.45 -0.26 -4.11
C VAL A 114 10.96 -0.31 -3.87
N ARG A 115 11.46 0.55 -2.97
CA ARG A 115 12.88 0.59 -2.63
C ARG A 115 13.34 -0.66 -1.89
N PHE A 116 12.53 -1.20 -0.98
CA PHE A 116 12.87 -2.41 -0.26
C PHE A 116 13.01 -3.61 -1.21
N ASN A 117 12.15 -3.69 -2.23
CA ASN A 117 12.26 -4.71 -3.26
C ASN A 117 13.48 -4.50 -4.17
N ASP A 118 13.76 -3.25 -4.58
CA ASP A 118 14.97 -2.95 -5.37
C ASP A 118 16.25 -3.34 -4.62
N ASN A 119 16.37 -2.97 -3.34
CA ASN A 119 17.48 -3.35 -2.49
C ASN A 119 17.60 -4.88 -2.36
N ARG A 120 16.48 -5.59 -2.18
CA ARG A 120 16.46 -7.06 -2.12
C ARG A 120 16.99 -7.68 -3.41
N ASN A 121 16.57 -7.18 -4.57
CA ASN A 121 17.06 -7.65 -5.86
C ASN A 121 18.57 -7.40 -6.03
N GLU A 122 19.08 -6.25 -5.58
CA GLU A 122 20.53 -5.97 -5.57
C GLU A 122 21.30 -6.92 -4.64
N GLU A 123 20.74 -7.28 -3.48
CA GLU A 123 21.35 -8.25 -2.57
C GLU A 123 21.36 -9.67 -3.12
N ILE A 124 20.34 -10.06 -3.91
CA ILE A 124 20.31 -11.33 -4.67
C ILE A 124 21.39 -11.31 -5.75
N ASP A 125 21.49 -10.24 -6.53
CA ASP A 125 22.53 -10.10 -7.57
C ASP A 125 23.95 -10.11 -6.98
N ALA A 126 24.11 -9.60 -5.76
CA ALA A 126 25.36 -9.64 -5.00
C ALA A 126 25.63 -11.00 -4.31
N GLY A 127 24.71 -11.96 -4.40
CA GLY A 127 24.82 -13.28 -3.76
C GLY A 127 24.80 -13.23 -2.23
N LYS A 128 24.23 -12.18 -1.63
CA LYS A 128 24.14 -12.03 -0.16
C LYS A 128 22.93 -12.75 0.44
N ILE A 129 21.87 -12.86 -0.35
CA ILE A 129 20.63 -13.56 0.02
C ILE A 129 20.21 -14.46 -1.14
N ASP A 130 19.64 -15.61 -0.81
CA ASP A 130 19.02 -16.49 -1.80
C ASP A 130 17.58 -16.05 -2.05
N GLY A 131 17.16 -16.06 -3.33
CA GLY A 131 15.80 -15.67 -3.68
C GLY A 131 15.61 -15.48 -5.17
N GLU A 132 14.36 -15.29 -5.57
CA GLU A 132 13.99 -14.88 -6.92
C GLU A 132 13.86 -13.35 -6.99
N LYS A 133 14.34 -12.76 -8.08
CA LYS A 133 14.14 -11.33 -8.31
C LYS A 133 12.70 -11.06 -8.72
N ILE A 134 12.12 -10.04 -8.11
CA ILE A 134 10.71 -9.67 -8.34
C ILE A 134 10.66 -8.27 -8.93
N ASP A 135 9.94 -8.06 -10.03
CA ASP A 135 9.57 -6.71 -10.50
C ASP A 135 8.35 -6.25 -9.69
N PHE A 136 8.61 -5.60 -8.55
CA PHE A 136 7.54 -5.11 -7.70
C PHE A 136 6.85 -3.91 -8.34
N VAL A 137 5.52 -3.98 -8.35
CA VAL A 137 4.68 -2.94 -8.93
C VAL A 137 3.64 -2.51 -7.89
N LEU A 138 3.65 -1.23 -7.54
CA LEU A 138 2.68 -0.64 -6.62
C LEU A 138 1.40 -0.25 -7.37
N LEU A 139 0.27 -0.77 -6.91
CA LEU A 139 -1.07 -0.48 -7.44
C LEU A 139 -1.95 0.18 -6.38
N PRO A 140 -2.93 1.01 -6.79
CA PRO A 140 -3.95 1.50 -5.87
C PRO A 140 -4.86 0.35 -5.43
N PHE A 141 -5.58 0.52 -4.33
CA PHE A 141 -6.62 -0.45 -3.97
C PHE A 141 -7.72 -0.47 -5.04
N PRO A 142 -8.28 -1.65 -5.36
CA PRO A 142 -9.34 -1.74 -6.35
C PRO A 142 -10.64 -1.15 -5.80
N HIS A 143 -11.46 -0.57 -6.66
CA HIS A 143 -12.76 0.02 -6.31
C HIS A 143 -13.94 -0.82 -6.80
N ASN A 144 -15.05 -0.76 -6.08
CA ASN A 144 -16.26 -1.45 -6.51
C ASN A 144 -16.84 -0.77 -7.75
N GLU A 145 -17.60 -1.52 -8.55
CA GLU A 145 -18.27 -1.03 -9.74
C GLU A 145 -19.18 0.17 -9.42
N GLY A 146 -18.98 1.27 -10.14
CA GLY A 146 -19.73 2.52 -9.92
C GLY A 146 -19.19 3.42 -8.82
N GLU A 147 -18.27 2.94 -7.98
CA GLU A 147 -17.57 3.73 -6.97
C GLU A 147 -16.30 4.37 -7.53
N LYS A 148 -15.74 5.35 -6.79
CA LYS A 148 -14.48 6.00 -7.15
C LYS A 148 -13.32 5.36 -6.41
N GLU A 149 -12.15 5.33 -7.07
CA GLU A 149 -10.89 5.01 -6.40
C GLU A 149 -10.63 5.99 -5.25
N VAL A 150 -10.33 5.44 -4.07
CA VAL A 150 -10.00 6.19 -2.86
C VAL A 150 -8.71 5.64 -2.27
N ALA A 151 -7.71 6.51 -2.15
CA ALA A 151 -6.50 6.21 -1.40
C ALA A 151 -6.64 6.75 0.04
N THR A 152 -6.36 5.89 1.02
CA THR A 152 -6.30 6.30 2.43
C THR A 152 -4.85 6.48 2.83
N GLY A 153 -4.51 7.69 3.29
CA GLY A 153 -3.17 8.03 3.77
C GLY A 153 -3.15 8.18 5.28
N GLY A 154 -2.10 7.66 5.91
CA GLY A 154 -1.75 8.03 7.29
C GLY A 154 -0.95 9.33 7.30
N GLY A 155 -1.26 10.22 8.24
CA GLY A 155 -0.49 11.44 8.48
C GLY A 155 0.32 11.34 9.77
N GLY A 156 1.64 11.42 9.65
CA GLY A 156 2.52 11.63 10.81
C GLY A 156 2.56 13.11 11.20
N GLY A 157 2.30 13.41 12.46
CA GLY A 157 2.36 14.76 13.01
C GLY A 157 3.31 14.86 14.19
N MET A 158 3.93 16.02 14.37
CA MET A 158 4.72 16.34 15.56
C MET A 158 3.94 17.35 16.40
N TRP A 159 3.93 17.16 17.72
CA TRP A 159 3.15 17.96 18.66
C TRP A 159 4.06 18.74 19.60
N LEU A 160 3.68 19.98 19.90
CA LEU A 160 4.28 20.76 20.99
C LEU A 160 3.35 20.74 22.20
N PHE A 161 3.83 20.13 23.29
CA PHE A 161 3.07 20.03 24.53
C PHE A 161 3.25 21.27 25.40
N LYS A 162 2.16 21.72 26.05
CA LYS A 162 2.25 22.75 27.09
C LYS A 162 3.01 22.19 28.29
N GLN A 163 4.00 22.92 28.78
CA GLN A 163 4.74 22.55 29.99
C GLN A 163 3.90 22.83 31.24
N LYS A 164 3.98 21.96 32.26
CA LYS A 164 3.27 22.14 33.55
C LYS A 164 3.57 23.49 34.21
N LYS A 165 4.81 23.96 34.07
CA LYS A 165 5.23 25.30 34.49
C LYS A 165 5.70 26.04 33.24
N TYR A 166 5.14 27.21 33.00
CA TYR A 166 5.56 28.08 31.90
C TYR A 166 7.04 28.45 32.06
N LYS A 167 7.79 28.36 30.96
CA LYS A 167 9.25 28.51 30.92
C LYS A 167 9.71 29.82 30.27
N GLY A 168 8.79 30.73 30.00
CA GLY A 168 9.06 31.98 29.28
C GLY A 168 8.81 31.87 27.78
N ASP A 169 8.56 33.01 27.15
CA ASP A 169 8.21 33.11 25.73
C ASP A 169 9.35 32.62 24.83
N GLU A 170 10.60 32.91 25.22
CA GLU A 170 11.78 32.45 24.48
C GLU A 170 11.85 30.92 24.38
N HIS A 171 11.50 30.21 25.45
CA HIS A 171 11.46 28.74 25.41
C HIS A 171 10.39 28.24 24.44
N THR A 172 9.19 28.83 24.48
CA THR A 172 8.09 28.49 23.57
C THR A 172 8.45 28.80 22.11
N GLU A 173 9.08 29.95 21.85
CA GLU A 173 9.52 30.34 20.52
C GLU A 173 10.60 29.40 19.97
N ASN A 174 11.57 29.01 20.81
CA ASN A 174 12.62 28.08 20.41
C ASN A 174 12.07 26.68 20.13
N ALA A 175 11.13 26.19 20.93
CA ALA A 175 10.45 24.92 20.67
C ALA A 175 9.65 24.96 19.34
N ALA A 176 8.97 26.08 19.06
CA ALA A 176 8.29 26.30 17.78
C ALA A 176 9.25 26.33 16.59
N LYS A 177 10.44 26.96 16.75
CA LYS A 177 11.49 26.97 15.72
C LYS A 177 12.00 25.57 15.39
N VAL A 178 12.23 24.73 16.41
CA VAL A 178 12.65 23.33 16.21
C VAL A 178 11.57 22.54 15.47
N LEU A 179 10.31 22.63 15.91
CA LEU A 179 9.20 21.96 15.22
C LEU A 179 9.15 22.39 13.75
N LYS A 180 9.16 23.70 13.47
CA LYS A 180 9.14 24.24 12.11
C LYS A 180 10.31 23.76 11.26
N HIS A 181 11.49 23.61 11.85
CA HIS A 181 12.65 23.06 11.16
C HIS A 181 12.44 21.59 10.78
N LEU A 182 11.96 20.77 11.71
CA LEU A 182 11.72 19.34 11.52
C LEU A 182 10.57 19.08 10.52
N THR A 183 9.55 19.93 10.47
CA THR A 183 8.43 19.81 9.53
C THR A 183 8.61 20.66 8.27
N GLY A 184 9.78 21.29 8.08
CA GLY A 184 10.04 22.19 6.96
C GLY A 184 10.36 21.46 5.66
N THR A 185 10.49 22.23 4.57
CA THR A 185 10.76 21.73 3.21
C THR A 185 12.02 20.86 3.14
N LYS A 186 13.12 21.25 3.80
CA LYS A 186 14.38 20.48 3.78
C LYS A 186 14.20 19.09 4.39
N SER A 187 13.56 19.00 5.55
CA SER A 187 13.28 17.74 6.23
C SER A 187 12.32 16.87 5.41
N SER A 188 11.33 17.49 4.76
CA SER A 188 10.43 16.80 3.84
C SER A 188 11.17 16.22 2.63
N ILE A 189 12.07 16.97 2.00
CA ILE A 189 12.92 16.46 0.91
C ILE A 189 13.74 15.25 1.38
N ALA A 190 14.33 15.31 2.57
CA ALA A 190 15.07 14.19 3.14
C ALA A 190 14.16 12.95 3.33
N ALA A 191 12.96 13.13 3.87
CA ALA A 191 11.98 12.06 4.03
C ALA A 191 11.57 11.44 2.67
N ALA A 192 11.41 12.26 1.62
CA ALA A 192 11.09 11.79 0.28
C ALA A 192 12.19 10.88 -0.32
N THR A 193 13.45 11.04 0.08
CA THR A 193 14.52 10.10 -0.34
C THR A 193 14.30 8.69 0.21
N MET A 194 13.58 8.56 1.32
CA MET A 194 13.15 7.29 1.90
C MET A 194 11.75 6.86 1.40
N PHE A 195 11.23 7.49 0.34
CA PHE A 195 9.90 7.21 -0.23
C PHE A 195 8.75 7.42 0.77
N ILE A 196 8.97 8.26 1.78
CA ILE A 196 7.90 8.70 2.68
C ILE A 196 7.19 9.89 2.02
N PRO A 197 5.87 9.80 1.73
CA PRO A 197 5.14 10.92 1.16
C PRO A 197 5.21 12.16 2.08
N CYS A 198 5.44 13.33 1.48
CA CYS A 198 5.51 14.59 2.20
C CYS A 198 4.13 15.21 2.33
N SER A 199 3.80 15.78 3.50
CA SER A 199 2.56 16.52 3.69
C SER A 199 2.58 17.91 3.02
N CYS A 200 3.76 18.45 2.70
CA CYS A 200 3.91 19.75 2.03
C CYS A 200 3.86 19.61 0.51
N ASN A 201 2.81 20.16 -0.11
CA ASN A 201 2.62 20.16 -1.57
C ASN A 201 3.76 20.86 -2.33
N ASP A 202 4.39 21.87 -1.74
CA ASP A 202 5.48 22.65 -2.35
C ASP A 202 6.78 21.85 -2.56
N VAL A 203 6.87 20.65 -1.97
CA VAL A 203 8.02 19.76 -2.13
C VAL A 203 7.99 19.07 -3.49
N TYR A 204 6.81 18.70 -3.98
CA TYR A 204 6.67 17.87 -5.19
C TYR A 204 7.22 18.49 -6.48
N PRO A 205 7.06 19.81 -6.75
CA PRO A 205 7.69 20.45 -7.90
C PRO A 205 9.22 20.49 -7.81
N ASN A 206 9.79 20.46 -6.59
CA ASN A 206 11.22 20.59 -6.31
C ASN A 206 11.93 19.22 -6.15
N LEU A 207 11.19 18.11 -6.21
CA LEU A 207 11.75 16.77 -6.30
C LEU A 207 12.31 16.55 -7.71
N GLN A 208 13.51 17.10 -8.00
CA GLN A 208 14.30 16.73 -9.16
C GLN A 208 14.51 15.22 -9.17
N GLU A 209 14.07 14.55 -10.25
CA GLU A 209 14.24 13.11 -10.53
C GLU A 209 14.22 12.17 -9.31
N SER A 210 13.40 12.49 -8.30
CA SER A 210 13.39 11.67 -7.10
C SER A 210 12.73 10.33 -7.43
N PRO A 211 13.16 9.24 -6.78
CA PRO A 211 12.49 7.95 -6.91
C PRO A 211 10.98 8.00 -6.61
N ALA A 212 10.52 8.96 -5.78
CA ALA A 212 9.10 9.22 -5.53
C ALA A 212 8.34 9.75 -6.77
N LYS A 213 9.00 10.53 -7.65
CA LYS A 213 8.46 10.93 -8.95
C LYS A 213 8.33 9.73 -9.89
N LYS A 214 9.30 8.80 -9.84
CA LYS A 214 9.22 7.50 -10.52
C LYS A 214 8.02 6.69 -10.04
N CYS A 215 7.77 6.64 -8.73
CA CYS A 215 6.63 5.95 -8.12
C CYS A 215 5.25 6.56 -8.51
N MET A 216 5.20 7.85 -8.85
CA MET A 216 4.00 8.49 -9.40
C MET A 216 3.89 8.35 -10.94
N GLN A 217 5.03 8.34 -11.65
CA GLN A 217 5.07 8.16 -13.11
C GLN A 217 4.81 6.70 -13.55
N THR A 218 5.11 5.72 -12.69
CA THR A 218 4.85 4.29 -12.92
C THR A 218 3.38 3.99 -13.13
N TYR A 219 2.44 4.80 -12.61
CA TYR A 219 0.99 4.65 -12.84
C TYR A 219 0.59 4.66 -14.33
N SER A 220 1.35 5.37 -15.17
CA SER A 220 1.12 5.46 -16.61
C SER A 220 1.67 4.26 -17.39
N SER A 221 2.87 3.77 -17.04
CA SER A 221 3.54 2.63 -17.70
C SER A 221 3.00 1.27 -17.23
N LEU A 222 2.32 1.26 -16.08
CA LEU A 222 1.63 0.14 -15.43
C LEU A 222 0.61 -0.58 -16.32
N LYS A 223 -0.13 0.17 -17.15
CA LYS A 223 -1.11 -0.37 -18.12
C LYS A 223 -0.47 -1.37 -19.10
N GLN A 224 0.73 -1.06 -19.56
CA GLN A 224 1.43 -1.87 -20.55
C GLN A 224 2.02 -3.14 -19.90
N ARG A 225 2.44 -3.05 -18.63
CA ARG A 225 2.99 -4.18 -17.86
C ARG A 225 1.91 -5.16 -17.41
N MET A 226 0.75 -4.69 -16.95
CA MET A 226 -0.37 -5.58 -16.60
C MET A 226 -0.95 -6.32 -17.81
N ALA A 227 -1.00 -5.67 -18.97
CA ALA A 227 -1.36 -6.34 -20.23
C ALA A 227 -0.34 -7.44 -20.62
N ASN A 228 0.94 -7.29 -20.26
CA ASN A 228 1.96 -8.31 -20.48
C ASN A 228 1.92 -9.45 -19.44
N LEU A 229 1.56 -9.15 -18.19
CA LEU A 229 1.29 -10.17 -17.15
C LEU A 229 0.11 -11.08 -17.53
N SER A 230 -0.94 -10.52 -18.18
CA SER A 230 -2.05 -11.31 -18.72
C SER A 230 -1.69 -12.22 -19.91
N ARG A 231 -0.48 -12.06 -20.49
CA ARG A 231 0.03 -12.80 -21.65
C ARG A 231 1.15 -13.80 -21.30
N GLY A 232 1.34 -14.12 -20.03
CA GLY A 232 2.26 -15.18 -19.58
C GLY A 232 3.74 -14.93 -19.85
N HIS A 233 4.16 -13.69 -20.13
CA HIS A 233 5.57 -13.36 -20.28
C HIS A 233 6.14 -12.91 -18.93
N TRP A 234 6.67 -13.88 -18.19
CA TRP A 234 7.73 -13.62 -17.22
C TRP A 234 9.04 -13.57 -18.02
N ILE A 235 9.68 -12.41 -18.07
CA ILE A 235 11.09 -12.36 -18.49
C ILE A 235 11.87 -12.79 -17.25
N MET A 236 12.53 -13.95 -17.35
CA MET A 236 13.50 -14.47 -16.38
C MET A 236 14.64 -13.48 -16.13
#